data_AF-A0A496UQI4-F1
#
_entry.id   AF-A0A496UQI4-F1
#
_cell.length_a   1.000
_cell.length_b   1.000
_cell.length_c   1.000
_cell.angle_alpha   90.00
_cell.angle_beta   90.00
_cell.angle_gamma   90.00
#
_symmetry.space_group_name_H-M   'P 1'
#
loop_
_entity.id
_entity.type
_entity.pdbx_description
1 polymer ?
#
loop_
_entity_poly.entity_id
_entity_poly.type
_entity_poly.pdbx_seq_one_letter_code
_entity_poly.pdbx_strand_id
1 'polypeptide(L)'
;MTAPAPWTLPSFASALTGRMPGLHGAYLGADVRNMDQQPPRRLAPDVVTLAGHLRRCGYRTAAFYSNQFFAFGLAETFDHHAYHNLAAADLAAVARDWIRRHADRPFFCFVLFNDPHEPTTPRLEDLQPFLSAARARGSAATDEQIARLARWGEPPLPHLGKDRDDPGLQAALDRKLAIYAATVHEVDRAVGGLQDQLAAWDLAERTLVSVFSDHGEEFREHAAEARRWAHDPRGLAGVGHGHTQFQELLHVPWVS
;
A
#
# COMPACT_ATOMS: atom_id res chain seq x y z
N MET A 1 -0.97 2.00 15.03
CA MET A 1 -0.48 0.61 15.29
C MET A 1 0.92 0.46 14.70
N THR A 2 1.69 -0.57 15.04
CA THR A 2 3.04 -0.76 14.48
C THR A 2 3.05 -1.91 13.48
N ALA A 3 3.49 -1.64 12.25
CA ALA A 3 3.75 -2.62 11.21
C ALA A 3 4.95 -3.49 11.62
N PRO A 4 4.88 -4.82 11.40
CA PRO A 4 5.96 -5.74 11.75
C PRO A 4 7.12 -5.73 10.74
N ALA A 5 6.93 -5.08 9.59
CA ALA A 5 7.96 -4.85 8.60
C ALA A 5 7.65 -3.60 7.75
N PRO A 6 8.68 -2.92 7.22
CA PRO A 6 8.54 -1.67 6.46
C PRO A 6 8.18 -1.89 4.98
N TRP A 7 7.72 -3.09 4.59
CA TRP A 7 7.38 -3.42 3.21
C TRP A 7 6.37 -4.58 3.12
N THR A 8 5.71 -4.67 1.96
CA THR A 8 4.47 -5.42 1.72
C THR A 8 4.43 -6.87 2.17
N LEU A 9 5.30 -7.73 1.63
CA LEU A 9 5.18 -9.18 1.84
C LEU A 9 5.21 -9.59 3.33
N PRO A 10 6.27 -9.29 4.09
CA PRO A 10 6.33 -9.70 5.49
C PRO A 10 5.25 -9.04 6.33
N SER A 11 4.87 -7.79 6.01
CA SER A 11 3.86 -7.11 6.81
C SER A 11 2.47 -7.75 6.67
N PHE A 12 2.00 -7.99 5.44
CA PHE A 12 0.72 -8.69 5.25
C PHE A 12 0.78 -10.14 5.72
N ALA A 13 1.92 -10.80 5.56
CA ALA A 13 2.09 -12.15 6.09
C ALA A 13 1.95 -12.19 7.61
N SER A 14 2.53 -11.22 8.32
CA SER A 14 2.28 -11.05 9.76
C SER A 14 0.82 -10.74 10.08
N ALA A 15 0.19 -9.80 9.37
CA ALA A 15 -1.21 -9.43 9.59
C ALA A 15 -2.16 -10.63 9.44
N LEU A 16 -1.92 -11.48 8.43
CA LEU A 16 -2.76 -12.64 8.12
C LEU A 16 -2.36 -13.91 8.87
N THR A 17 -1.31 -13.91 9.70
CA THR A 17 -0.87 -15.11 10.45
C THR A 17 -0.74 -14.89 11.95
N GLY A 18 -0.68 -13.63 12.40
CA GLY A 18 -0.34 -13.27 13.78
C GLY A 18 1.11 -13.60 14.17
N ARG A 19 2.01 -13.80 13.20
CA ARG A 19 3.41 -14.18 13.43
C ARG A 19 4.37 -13.09 12.95
N MET A 20 5.55 -12.99 13.54
CA MET A 20 6.61 -12.09 13.07
C MET A 20 7.30 -12.61 11.80
N PRO A 21 7.98 -11.76 11.00
CA PRO A 21 8.67 -12.13 9.76
C PRO A 21 9.51 -13.41 9.82
N GLY A 22 10.33 -13.56 10.86
CA GLY A 22 11.16 -14.74 11.06
C GLY A 22 10.39 -16.05 11.33
N LEU A 23 9.12 -15.98 11.71
CA LEU A 23 8.29 -17.15 12.09
C LEU A 23 7.36 -17.61 10.97
N HIS A 24 6.90 -16.71 10.09
CA HIS A 24 6.06 -17.11 8.94
C HIS A 24 6.87 -17.35 7.66
N GLY A 25 8.15 -16.98 7.61
CA GLY A 25 9.08 -17.34 6.54
C GLY A 25 9.02 -16.48 5.27
N ALA A 26 7.97 -15.66 5.11
CA ALA A 26 7.81 -14.70 4.01
C ALA A 26 8.60 -13.39 4.25
N TYR A 27 9.88 -13.34 3.89
CA TYR A 27 10.75 -12.17 4.09
C TYR A 27 11.92 -12.13 3.11
N LEU A 28 12.71 -11.05 3.14
CA LEU A 28 14.00 -10.93 2.47
C LEU A 28 15.12 -11.22 3.48
N GLY A 29 16.03 -12.13 3.13
CA GLY A 29 16.93 -12.75 4.10
C GLY A 29 18.23 -12.02 4.41
N ALA A 30 18.58 -10.94 3.69
CA ALA A 30 19.77 -10.16 3.99
C ALA A 30 19.47 -8.92 4.84
N ASP A 31 20.55 -8.36 5.38
CA ASP A 31 20.54 -7.15 6.21
C ASP A 31 19.97 -5.93 5.47
N VAL A 32 20.14 -5.88 4.14
CA VAL A 32 19.63 -4.83 3.26
C VAL A 32 18.71 -5.43 2.21
N ARG A 33 17.50 -4.86 2.08
CA ARG A 33 16.56 -5.21 1.00
C ARG A 33 17.17 -4.89 -0.36
N ASN A 34 17.44 -5.93 -1.16
CA ASN A 34 17.85 -5.81 -2.56
C ASN A 34 17.15 -6.88 -3.41
N MET A 35 16.07 -6.49 -4.09
CA MET A 35 15.26 -7.43 -4.88
C MET A 35 15.94 -7.88 -6.17
N ASP A 36 16.89 -7.11 -6.71
CA ASP A 36 17.65 -7.47 -7.91
C ASP A 36 18.62 -8.62 -7.65
N GLN A 37 19.04 -8.78 -6.39
CA GLN A 37 19.99 -9.81 -5.97
C GLN A 37 19.34 -10.93 -5.18
N GLN A 38 18.19 -10.67 -4.55
CA GLN A 38 17.60 -11.57 -3.57
C GLN A 38 16.09 -11.62 -3.75
N PRO A 39 15.56 -12.66 -4.42
CA PRO A 39 14.13 -12.83 -4.51
C PRO A 39 13.55 -13.11 -3.10
N PRO A 40 12.35 -12.60 -2.81
CA PRO A 40 11.74 -12.81 -1.51
C PRO A 40 11.34 -14.27 -1.30
N ARG A 41 11.42 -14.72 -0.06
CA ARG A 41 10.96 -16.05 0.33
C ARG A 41 9.44 -16.07 0.41
N ARG A 42 8.83 -17.19 0.01
CA ARG A 42 7.38 -17.41 0.16
C ARG A 42 7.03 -17.73 1.61
N LEU A 43 5.75 -17.59 1.94
CA LEU A 43 5.17 -18.07 3.19
C LEU A 43 5.52 -19.56 3.39
N ALA A 44 5.93 -19.93 4.60
CA ALA A 44 6.20 -21.32 4.92
C ALA A 44 4.92 -22.17 4.85
N PRO A 45 4.98 -23.41 4.33
CA PRO A 45 3.80 -24.19 3.97
C PRO A 45 2.89 -24.56 5.17
N ASP A 46 3.46 -24.70 6.36
CA ASP A 46 2.73 -25.12 7.57
C ASP A 46 2.18 -23.94 8.39
N VAL A 47 2.30 -22.71 7.89
CA VAL A 47 1.78 -21.52 8.56
C VAL A 47 0.27 -21.43 8.36
N VAL A 48 -0.48 -21.51 9.46
CA VAL A 48 -1.92 -21.25 9.44
C VAL A 48 -2.16 -19.75 9.27
N THR A 49 -2.86 -19.37 8.20
CA THR A 49 -3.35 -18.00 7.99
C THR A 49 -4.78 -17.82 8.52
N LEU A 50 -5.18 -16.57 8.73
CA LEU A 50 -6.53 -16.16 9.11
C LEU A 50 -7.55 -16.64 8.07
N ALA A 51 -7.28 -16.44 6.78
CA ALA A 51 -8.11 -16.97 5.69
C ALA A 51 -8.23 -18.50 5.76
N GLY A 52 -7.10 -19.20 5.90
CA GLY A 52 -7.09 -20.65 6.01
C GLY A 52 -7.84 -21.18 7.23
N HIS A 53 -7.80 -20.46 8.36
CA HIS A 53 -8.56 -20.77 9.57
C HIS A 53 -10.06 -20.52 9.39
N LEU A 54 -10.46 -19.33 8.90
CA LEU A 54 -11.86 -18.96 8.69
C LEU A 54 -12.55 -19.89 7.69
N ARG A 55 -11.84 -20.31 6.63
CA ARG A 55 -12.32 -21.32 5.68
C ARG A 55 -12.69 -22.62 6.39
N ARG A 56 -11.85 -23.13 7.31
CA ARG A 56 -12.16 -24.35 8.10
C ARG A 56 -13.36 -24.15 9.03
N CYS A 57 -13.62 -22.91 9.45
CA CYS A 57 -14.80 -22.53 10.22
C CYS A 57 -16.04 -22.28 9.36
N GLY A 58 -15.98 -22.56 8.05
CA GLY A 58 -17.13 -22.46 7.15
C GLY A 58 -17.37 -21.08 6.54
N TYR A 59 -16.42 -20.15 6.66
CA TYR A 59 -16.48 -18.87 5.94
C TYR A 59 -16.12 -19.08 4.47
N ARG A 60 -16.74 -18.29 3.59
CA ARG A 60 -16.23 -18.09 2.22
C ARG A 60 -15.08 -17.09 2.27
N THR A 61 -13.95 -17.39 1.66
CA THR A 61 -12.78 -16.50 1.70
C THR A 61 -12.41 -15.99 0.30
N ALA A 62 -12.26 -14.68 0.14
CA ALA A 62 -11.80 -14.07 -1.10
C ALA A 62 -10.70 -13.04 -0.88
N ALA A 63 -9.73 -12.99 -1.79
CA ALA A 63 -8.74 -11.93 -1.87
C ALA A 63 -8.71 -11.29 -3.27
N PHE A 64 -8.92 -9.98 -3.32
CA PHE A 64 -8.74 -9.16 -4.53
C PHE A 64 -7.56 -8.25 -4.29
N TYR A 65 -6.49 -8.38 -5.08
CA TYR A 65 -5.23 -7.75 -4.75
C TYR A 65 -4.50 -7.14 -5.94
N SER A 66 -3.91 -5.96 -5.72
CA SER A 66 -3.20 -5.22 -6.76
C SER A 66 -1.67 -5.22 -6.60
N ASN A 67 -1.15 -5.84 -5.54
CA ASN A 67 0.28 -5.99 -5.32
C ASN A 67 0.72 -7.46 -5.47
N GLN A 68 1.60 -7.73 -6.44
CA GLN A 68 2.05 -9.08 -6.78
C GLN A 68 2.74 -9.83 -5.63
N PHE A 69 3.31 -9.11 -4.65
CA PHE A 69 3.96 -9.76 -3.51
C PHE A 69 2.97 -10.54 -2.65
N PHE A 70 1.67 -10.24 -2.73
CA PHE A 70 0.64 -11.02 -2.05
C PHE A 70 0.56 -12.48 -2.55
N ALA A 71 1.00 -12.76 -3.79
CA ALA A 71 1.06 -14.10 -4.36
C ALA A 71 2.30 -14.92 -3.93
N PHE A 72 3.04 -14.48 -2.90
CA PHE A 72 4.12 -15.25 -2.29
C PHE A 72 3.61 -16.16 -1.17
N GLY A 73 2.48 -16.84 -1.41
CA GLY A 73 1.90 -17.83 -0.51
C GLY A 73 0.71 -17.34 0.33
N LEU A 74 0.33 -16.06 0.27
CA LEU A 74 -0.86 -15.55 0.99
C LEU A 74 -2.13 -15.73 0.18
N ALA A 75 -2.12 -15.31 -1.10
CA ALA A 75 -3.26 -15.38 -1.99
C ALA A 75 -3.85 -16.80 -2.09
N GLU A 76 -2.99 -17.81 -2.16
CA GLU A 76 -3.35 -19.22 -2.29
C GLU A 76 -4.04 -19.80 -1.05
N THR A 77 -4.09 -19.06 0.05
CA THR A 77 -4.77 -19.48 1.28
C THR A 77 -6.27 -19.15 1.28
N PHE A 78 -6.73 -18.33 0.33
CA PHE A 78 -8.14 -17.99 0.10
C PHE A 78 -8.81 -18.96 -0.90
N ASP A 79 -10.11 -19.19 -0.74
CA ASP A 79 -10.91 -20.00 -1.67
C ASP A 79 -10.95 -19.38 -3.07
N HIS A 80 -11.11 -18.05 -3.11
CA HIS A 80 -11.05 -17.25 -4.32
C HIS A 80 -9.94 -16.21 -4.19
N HIS A 81 -9.10 -16.07 -5.20
CA HIS A 81 -8.08 -15.03 -5.24
C HIS A 81 -7.87 -14.54 -6.66
N ALA A 82 -7.76 -13.23 -6.85
CA ALA A 82 -7.55 -12.63 -8.15
C ALA A 82 -6.62 -11.42 -8.05
N TYR A 83 -5.56 -11.45 -8.87
CA TYR A 83 -4.69 -10.30 -9.09
C TYR A 83 -5.37 -9.33 -10.07
N HIS A 84 -5.39 -8.06 -9.73
CA HIS A 84 -5.96 -7.00 -10.55
C HIS A 84 -4.99 -5.82 -10.59
N ASN A 85 -4.64 -5.35 -11.78
CA ASN A 85 -3.98 -4.05 -11.92
C ASN A 85 -5.05 -2.98 -12.19
N LEU A 86 -5.83 -2.67 -11.16
CA LEU A 86 -6.98 -1.76 -11.22
C LEU A 86 -6.85 -0.64 -10.19
N ALA A 87 -7.42 0.53 -10.53
CA ALA A 87 -7.59 1.62 -9.60
C ALA A 87 -8.50 1.21 -8.42
N ALA A 88 -8.36 1.89 -7.28
CA ALA A 88 -9.07 1.55 -6.05
C ALA A 88 -10.60 1.40 -6.23
N ALA A 89 -11.25 2.31 -6.97
CA ALA A 89 -12.69 2.25 -7.20
C ALA A 89 -13.14 0.99 -7.95
N ASP A 90 -12.36 0.56 -8.95
CA ASP A 90 -12.65 -0.62 -9.77
C ASP A 90 -12.37 -1.91 -8.99
N LEU A 91 -11.27 -1.96 -8.23
CA LEU A 91 -10.99 -3.09 -7.35
C LEU A 91 -12.09 -3.26 -6.29
N ALA A 92 -12.54 -2.16 -5.68
CA ALA A 92 -13.66 -2.17 -4.75
C ALA A 92 -14.96 -2.65 -5.43
N ALA A 93 -15.18 -2.33 -6.71
CA ALA A 93 -16.31 -2.83 -7.47
C ALA A 93 -16.27 -4.36 -7.66
N VAL A 94 -15.09 -4.93 -7.93
CA VAL A 94 -14.90 -6.38 -8.01
C VAL A 94 -15.24 -7.04 -6.67
N ALA A 95 -14.74 -6.47 -5.56
CA ALA A 95 -15.03 -6.97 -4.22
C ALA A 95 -16.54 -6.89 -3.90
N ARG A 96 -17.20 -5.77 -4.22
CA ARG A 96 -18.66 -5.61 -4.06
C ARG A 96 -19.42 -6.70 -4.80
N ASP A 97 -19.09 -6.94 -6.07
CA ASP A 97 -19.79 -7.95 -6.85
C ASP A 97 -19.59 -9.37 -6.29
N TRP A 98 -18.40 -9.68 -5.78
CA TRP A 98 -18.17 -10.95 -5.10
C TRP A 98 -18.99 -11.06 -3.81
N ILE A 99 -18.97 -10.05 -2.95
CA ILE A 99 -19.75 -10.03 -1.69
C ILE A 99 -21.23 -10.25 -1.98
N ARG A 100 -21.80 -9.50 -2.94
CA ARG A 100 -23.21 -9.62 -3.34
C ARG A 100 -23.62 -11.05 -3.68
N ARG A 101 -22.74 -11.80 -4.36
CA ARG A 101 -22.99 -13.17 -4.81
C ARG A 101 -22.77 -14.23 -3.72
N HIS A 102 -22.14 -13.88 -2.61
CA HIS A 102 -21.63 -14.82 -1.62
C HIS A 102 -22.00 -14.48 -0.17
N ALA A 103 -22.81 -13.44 0.05
CA ALA A 103 -23.31 -13.04 1.37
C ALA A 103 -24.40 -13.98 1.93
N ASP A 104 -24.71 -15.09 1.24
CA ASP A 104 -25.56 -16.18 1.74
C ASP A 104 -24.94 -16.92 2.93
N ARG A 105 -23.63 -16.76 3.14
CA ARG A 105 -22.82 -17.36 4.20
C ARG A 105 -21.89 -16.32 4.82
N PRO A 106 -21.36 -16.56 6.04
CA PRO A 106 -20.30 -15.71 6.58
C PRO A 106 -19.10 -15.68 5.62
N PHE A 107 -18.52 -14.51 5.43
CA PHE A 107 -17.45 -14.29 4.47
C PHE A 107 -16.27 -13.53 5.09
N PHE A 108 -15.09 -13.73 4.50
CA PHE A 108 -13.89 -12.93 4.74
C PHE A 108 -13.39 -12.46 3.37
N CYS A 109 -13.57 -11.17 3.08
CA CYS A 109 -13.15 -10.55 1.83
C CYS A 109 -11.98 -9.61 2.12
N PHE A 110 -10.79 -9.95 1.64
CA PHE A 110 -9.60 -9.15 1.76
C PHE A 110 -9.39 -8.35 0.46
N VAL A 111 -9.36 -7.03 0.56
CA VAL A 111 -9.13 -6.14 -0.58
C VAL A 111 -7.81 -5.42 -0.38
N LEU A 112 -6.85 -5.71 -1.25
CA LEU A 112 -5.52 -5.11 -1.22
C LEU A 112 -5.39 -4.10 -2.35
N PHE A 113 -5.65 -2.84 -2.03
CA PHE A 113 -5.31 -1.72 -2.90
C PHE A 113 -3.78 -1.62 -3.02
N ASN A 114 -3.27 -1.31 -4.22
CA ASN A 114 -1.85 -1.00 -4.39
C ASN A 114 -1.58 0.49 -4.10
N ASP A 115 -2.57 1.34 -4.33
CA ASP A 115 -2.54 2.75 -3.98
C ASP A 115 -2.29 2.96 -2.47
N PRO A 116 -1.42 3.90 -2.05
CA PRO A 116 -0.73 4.91 -2.85
C PRO A 116 0.69 4.54 -3.34
N HIS A 117 1.02 3.26 -3.49
CA HIS A 117 2.31 2.84 -4.04
C HIS A 117 2.53 3.42 -5.45
N GLU A 118 3.76 3.81 -5.76
CA GLU A 118 4.10 4.35 -7.07
C GLU A 118 3.95 3.32 -8.22
N PRO A 119 3.64 3.75 -9.46
CA PRO A 119 3.42 5.13 -9.89
C PRO A 119 2.07 5.68 -9.40
N THR A 120 2.09 6.85 -8.77
CA THR A 120 0.87 7.53 -8.29
C THR A 120 0.31 8.42 -9.39
N THR A 121 -0.85 8.05 -9.95
CA THR A 121 -1.53 8.80 -11.01
C THR A 121 -3.02 8.99 -10.67
N PRO A 122 -3.35 9.75 -9.62
CA PRO A 122 -4.73 9.95 -9.21
C PRO A 122 -5.51 10.71 -10.28
N ARG A 123 -6.83 10.52 -10.31
CA ARG A 123 -7.71 11.25 -11.22
C ARG A 123 -7.60 12.74 -10.97
N LEU A 124 -7.62 13.54 -12.04
CA LEU A 124 -7.43 14.99 -11.93
C LEU A 124 -8.47 15.65 -11.02
N GLU A 125 -9.71 15.14 -11.03
CA GLU A 125 -10.79 15.63 -10.16
C GLU A 125 -10.45 15.50 -8.67
N ASP A 126 -9.84 14.39 -8.26
CA ASP A 126 -9.43 14.14 -6.87
C ASP A 126 -8.12 14.85 -6.54
N LEU A 127 -7.27 15.08 -7.54
CA LEU A 127 -5.99 15.77 -7.38
C LEU A 127 -6.14 17.30 -7.24
N GLN A 128 -7.10 17.90 -7.93
CA GLN A 128 -7.25 19.36 -8.04
C GLN A 128 -7.36 20.10 -6.69
N PRO A 129 -8.11 19.61 -5.67
CA PRO A 129 -8.17 20.25 -4.37
C PRO A 129 -6.79 20.30 -3.68
N PHE A 130 -6.02 19.22 -3.75
CA PHE A 130 -4.70 19.13 -3.13
C PHE A 130 -3.66 19.98 -3.86
N LEU A 131 -3.70 20.04 -5.19
CA LEU A 131 -2.86 20.95 -5.97
C LEU A 131 -3.19 22.41 -5.72
N SER A 132 -4.47 22.75 -5.53
CA SER A 132 -4.88 24.12 -5.21
C SER A 132 -4.31 24.55 -3.85
N ALA A 133 -4.32 23.65 -2.86
CA ALA A 133 -3.69 23.88 -1.56
C ALA A 133 -2.16 24.00 -1.66
N ALA A 134 -1.49 23.15 -2.47
CA ALA A 134 -0.05 23.26 -2.73
C ALA A 134 0.31 24.57 -3.44
N ARG A 135 -0.50 25.00 -4.41
CA ARG A 135 -0.35 26.28 -5.12
C ARG A 135 -0.46 27.46 -4.16
N ALA A 136 -1.39 27.44 -3.22
CA ALA A 136 -1.54 28.48 -2.20
C ALA A 136 -0.30 28.58 -1.28
N ARG A 137 0.48 27.50 -1.14
CA ARG A 137 1.77 27.47 -0.42
C ARG A 137 2.97 27.81 -1.29
N GLY A 138 2.77 28.21 -2.54
CA GLY A 138 3.84 28.59 -3.47
C GLY A 138 4.34 27.45 -4.39
N SER A 139 3.74 26.27 -4.32
CA SER A 139 4.20 25.07 -5.04
C SER A 139 3.39 24.77 -6.31
N ALA A 140 3.00 25.81 -7.05
CA ALA A 140 2.25 25.69 -8.32
C ALA A 140 2.99 24.83 -9.35
N ALA A 141 2.28 24.00 -10.13
CA ALA A 141 2.90 23.07 -11.09
C ALA A 141 2.19 23.10 -12.45
N THR A 142 2.92 22.78 -13.52
CA THR A 142 2.33 22.41 -14.81
C THR A 142 1.93 20.92 -14.79
N ASP A 143 1.04 20.52 -15.72
CA ASP A 143 0.64 19.11 -15.88
C ASP A 143 1.85 18.21 -16.16
N GLU A 144 2.82 18.71 -16.94
CA GLU A 144 4.07 18.01 -17.17
C GLU A 144 4.81 17.77 -15.85
N GLN A 145 5.01 18.80 -15.02
CA GLN A 145 5.69 18.66 -13.72
C GLN A 145 4.98 17.68 -12.79
N ILE A 146 3.64 17.61 -12.84
CA ILE A 146 2.84 16.64 -12.09
C ILE A 146 3.10 15.22 -12.61
N ALA A 147 3.06 15.02 -13.93
CA ALA A 147 3.29 13.71 -14.54
C ALA A 147 4.69 13.14 -14.23
N ARG A 148 5.70 14.01 -14.13
CA ARG A 148 7.07 13.61 -13.74
C ARG A 148 7.19 13.12 -12.29
N LEU A 149 6.23 13.46 -11.43
CA LEU A 149 6.20 13.06 -10.01
C LEU A 149 5.39 11.78 -9.75
N ALA A 150 4.99 11.05 -10.80
CA ALA A 150 4.35 9.74 -10.62
C ALA A 150 5.23 8.78 -9.81
N ARG A 151 6.57 8.87 -9.97
CA ARG A 151 7.57 8.07 -9.24
C ARG A 151 8.47 8.93 -8.35
N TRP A 152 9.19 8.29 -7.43
CA TRP A 152 10.05 8.90 -6.43
C TRP A 152 11.43 9.34 -6.94
N GLY A 153 11.93 8.73 -8.02
CA GLY A 153 13.31 8.94 -8.46
C GLY A 153 13.71 8.34 -9.79
N GLU A 154 12.76 7.96 -10.64
CA GLU A 154 13.04 7.57 -12.03
C GLU A 154 12.92 8.78 -12.96
N PRO A 155 13.74 8.86 -14.03
CA PRO A 155 13.62 9.92 -15.02
C PRO A 155 12.21 9.99 -15.62
N PRO A 156 11.72 11.19 -15.97
CA PRO A 156 12.41 12.49 -15.92
C PRO A 156 12.34 13.21 -14.55
N LEU A 157 13.35 14.04 -14.27
CA LEU A 157 13.52 14.90 -13.07
C LEU A 157 12.24 15.63 -12.62
N PRO A 158 12.08 15.89 -11.31
CA PRO A 158 13.11 15.86 -10.25
C PRO A 158 13.29 14.50 -9.55
N HIS A 159 14.51 14.20 -9.06
CA HIS A 159 14.80 12.98 -8.30
C HIS A 159 14.72 13.24 -6.80
N LEU A 160 13.53 13.07 -6.21
CA LEU A 160 13.27 13.38 -4.80
C LEU A 160 14.23 12.64 -3.83
N GLY A 161 14.62 11.42 -4.18
CA GLY A 161 15.58 10.63 -3.39
C GLY A 161 17.07 10.88 -3.69
N LYS A 162 17.43 11.59 -4.77
CA LYS A 162 18.84 11.73 -5.21
C LYS A 162 19.34 13.17 -5.17
N ASP A 163 18.48 14.13 -5.47
CA ASP A 163 18.87 15.53 -5.61
C ASP A 163 19.14 16.16 -4.22
N ARG A 164 20.27 16.86 -4.11
CA ARG A 164 20.70 17.51 -2.85
C ARG A 164 20.44 19.01 -2.85
N ASP A 165 20.79 19.66 -3.96
CA ASP A 165 20.91 21.11 -4.05
C ASP A 165 20.00 21.70 -5.15
N ASP A 166 18.92 21.00 -5.52
CA ASP A 166 17.93 21.51 -6.47
C ASP A 166 17.03 22.56 -5.77
N PRO A 167 17.06 23.84 -6.20
CA PRO A 167 16.19 24.88 -5.64
C PRO A 167 14.69 24.57 -5.78
N GLY A 168 14.31 23.73 -6.74
CA GLY A 168 12.94 23.28 -6.98
C GLY A 168 12.50 22.09 -6.13
N LEU A 169 13.41 21.48 -5.35
CA LEU A 169 13.18 20.23 -4.65
C LEU A 169 12.06 20.30 -3.61
N GLN A 170 11.98 21.40 -2.85
CA GLN A 170 10.91 21.55 -1.86
C GLN A 170 9.54 21.68 -2.54
N ALA A 171 9.46 22.49 -3.60
CA ALA A 171 8.22 22.62 -4.37
C ALA A 171 7.81 21.30 -5.03
N ALA A 172 8.79 20.51 -5.50
CA ALA A 172 8.55 19.17 -6.03
C ALA A 172 8.04 18.20 -4.96
N LEU A 173 8.61 18.24 -3.75
CA LEU A 173 8.17 17.43 -2.62
C LEU A 173 6.74 17.79 -2.20
N ASP A 174 6.41 19.07 -2.10
CA ASP A 174 5.05 19.54 -1.78
C ASP A 174 4.01 19.05 -2.80
N ARG A 175 4.36 19.07 -4.08
CA ARG A 175 3.50 18.56 -5.17
C ARG A 175 3.35 17.04 -5.07
N LYS A 176 4.42 16.32 -4.75
CA LYS A 176 4.37 14.87 -4.57
C LYS A 176 3.52 14.48 -3.36
N LEU A 177 3.61 15.23 -2.26
CA LEU A 177 2.72 15.06 -1.11
C LEU A 177 1.25 15.33 -1.48
N ALA A 178 0.97 16.32 -2.33
CA ALA A 178 -0.39 16.55 -2.84
C ALA A 178 -0.89 15.39 -3.71
N ILE A 179 -0.04 14.82 -4.57
CA ILE A 179 -0.36 13.63 -5.38
C ILE A 179 -0.61 12.41 -4.48
N TYR A 180 0.24 12.19 -3.49
CA TYR A 180 0.07 11.10 -2.52
C TYR A 180 -1.24 11.24 -1.74
N ALA A 181 -1.53 12.43 -1.21
CA ALA A 181 -2.77 12.70 -0.48
C ALA A 181 -4.02 12.51 -1.34
N ALA A 182 -3.98 12.90 -2.62
CA ALA A 182 -5.07 12.65 -3.57
C ALA A 182 -5.27 11.15 -3.83
N THR A 183 -4.18 10.39 -3.95
CA THR A 183 -4.23 8.93 -4.13
C THR A 183 -4.82 8.23 -2.90
N VAL A 184 -4.47 8.68 -1.69
CA VAL A 184 -5.11 8.23 -0.44
C VAL A 184 -6.61 8.57 -0.43
N HIS A 185 -6.99 9.76 -0.92
CA HIS A 185 -8.40 10.16 -1.01
C HIS A 185 -9.22 9.27 -1.97
N GLU A 186 -8.63 8.80 -3.06
CA GLU A 186 -9.30 7.83 -3.95
C GLU A 186 -9.57 6.49 -3.26
N VAL A 187 -8.62 5.99 -2.47
CA VAL A 187 -8.80 4.79 -1.64
C VAL A 187 -9.89 5.01 -0.60
N ASP A 188 -9.87 6.15 0.10
CA ASP A 188 -10.88 6.54 1.08
C ASP A 188 -12.30 6.51 0.47
N ARG A 189 -12.48 7.12 -0.71
CA ARG A 189 -13.75 7.05 -1.45
C ARG A 189 -14.15 5.63 -1.84
N ALA A 190 -13.19 4.81 -2.27
CA ALA A 190 -13.46 3.42 -2.65
C ALA A 190 -13.92 2.57 -1.45
N VAL A 191 -13.30 2.79 -0.28
CA VAL A 191 -13.70 2.19 1.00
C VAL A 191 -15.07 2.68 1.43
N GLY A 192 -15.33 4.00 1.39
CA GLY A 192 -16.64 4.58 1.71
C GLY A 192 -17.75 3.99 0.84
N GLY A 193 -17.55 3.92 -0.48
CA GLY A 193 -18.51 3.31 -1.39
C GLY A 193 -18.72 1.80 -1.18
N LEU A 194 -17.73 1.09 -0.64
CA LEU A 194 -17.91 -0.32 -0.21
C LEU A 194 -18.78 -0.39 1.04
N GLN A 195 -18.55 0.45 2.04
CA GLN A 195 -19.35 0.52 3.28
C GLN A 195 -20.81 0.93 2.99
N ASP A 196 -21.01 1.96 2.18
CA ASP A 196 -22.34 2.40 1.73
C ASP A 196 -23.11 1.25 1.05
N GLN A 197 -22.41 0.46 0.22
CA GLN A 197 -23.02 -0.68 -0.44
C GLN A 197 -23.39 -1.80 0.54
N LEU A 198 -22.55 -2.08 1.53
CA LEU A 198 -22.87 -3.04 2.60
C LEU A 198 -24.11 -2.61 3.38
N ALA A 199 -24.25 -1.31 3.67
CA ALA A 199 -25.45 -0.76 4.30
C ALA A 199 -26.69 -0.93 3.40
N ALA A 200 -26.58 -0.61 2.10
CA ALA A 200 -27.67 -0.77 1.15
C ALA A 200 -28.11 -2.24 0.91
N TRP A 201 -27.28 -3.22 1.30
CA TRP A 201 -27.62 -4.65 1.28
C TRP A 201 -28.02 -5.21 2.65
N ASP A 202 -28.24 -4.36 3.65
CA ASP A 202 -28.52 -4.75 5.04
C ASP A 202 -27.44 -5.67 5.65
N LEU A 203 -26.19 -5.50 5.20
CA LEU A 203 -25.02 -6.28 5.68
C LEU A 203 -24.17 -5.54 6.70
N ALA A 204 -24.34 -4.23 6.87
CA ALA A 204 -23.49 -3.40 7.74
C ALA A 204 -23.40 -3.93 9.18
N GLU A 205 -24.54 -4.19 9.82
CA GLU A 205 -24.61 -4.68 11.22
C GLU A 205 -24.03 -6.10 11.41
N ARG A 206 -23.78 -6.82 10.32
CA ARG A 206 -23.26 -8.19 10.33
C ARG A 206 -21.87 -8.33 9.72
N THR A 207 -21.25 -7.20 9.37
CA THR A 207 -19.94 -7.17 8.72
C THR A 207 -19.01 -6.27 9.51
N LEU A 208 -17.95 -6.86 10.08
CA LEU A 208 -16.82 -6.07 10.59
C LEU A 208 -15.98 -5.58 9.41
N VAL A 209 -15.84 -4.27 9.27
CA VAL A 209 -14.99 -3.65 8.24
C VAL A 209 -13.74 -3.12 8.92
N SER A 210 -12.57 -3.68 8.59
CA SER A 210 -11.30 -3.19 9.10
C SER A 210 -10.40 -2.71 7.97
N VAL A 211 -9.81 -1.52 8.16
CA VAL A 211 -8.92 -0.85 7.22
C VAL A 211 -7.60 -0.57 7.93
N PHE A 212 -6.51 -1.03 7.36
CA PHE A 212 -5.17 -0.82 7.90
C PHE A 212 -4.15 -0.72 6.76
N SER A 213 -2.97 -0.19 7.06
CA SER A 213 -1.82 -0.19 6.12
C SER A 213 -0.81 -1.26 6.52
N ASP A 214 -0.13 -1.84 5.54
CA ASP A 214 0.99 -2.76 5.77
C ASP A 214 2.25 -2.04 6.24
N HIS A 215 2.52 -0.85 5.72
CA HIS A 215 3.59 0.03 6.16
C HIS A 215 3.25 1.49 5.83
N GLY A 216 4.11 2.41 6.23
CA GLY A 216 4.06 3.80 5.82
C GLY A 216 5.01 4.12 4.66
N GLU A 217 5.36 5.38 4.51
CA GLU A 217 6.16 5.91 3.40
C GLU A 217 7.03 7.06 3.90
N GLU A 218 8.30 7.13 3.47
CA GLU A 218 9.17 8.27 3.76
C GLU A 218 9.14 9.30 2.61
N PHE A 219 9.15 10.58 3.00
CA PHE A 219 9.13 11.78 2.18
C PHE A 219 10.30 12.71 2.51
N ARG A 220 11.48 12.13 2.75
CA ARG A 220 12.79 12.76 3.02
C ARG A 220 13.09 13.10 4.48
N GLU A 221 12.28 12.64 5.43
CA GLU A 221 12.46 12.89 6.87
C GLU A 221 13.87 12.52 7.34
N HIS A 222 14.41 11.38 6.89
CA HIS A 222 15.73 10.86 7.27
C HIS A 222 16.74 10.85 6.12
N ALA A 223 16.63 11.79 5.18
CA ALA A 223 17.48 11.82 3.98
C ALA A 223 18.98 12.05 4.30
N ALA A 224 19.31 12.71 5.41
CA ALA A 224 20.71 12.93 5.80
C ALA A 224 21.35 11.63 6.32
N GLU A 225 20.64 10.91 7.19
CA GLU A 225 20.99 9.61 7.75
C GLU A 225 21.11 8.56 6.64
N ALA A 226 20.10 8.49 5.76
CA ALA A 226 20.10 7.56 4.64
C ALA A 226 21.32 7.74 3.72
N ARG A 227 21.72 9.00 3.45
CA ARG A 227 22.95 9.31 2.68
C ARG A 227 24.22 8.93 3.42
N ARG A 228 24.27 9.17 4.73
CA ARG A 228 25.43 8.81 5.56
C ARG A 228 25.64 7.29 5.59
N TRP A 229 24.56 6.52 5.64
CA TRP A 229 24.61 5.06 5.65
C TRP A 229 24.81 4.45 4.27
N ALA A 230 24.36 5.12 3.21
CA ALA A 230 24.48 4.67 1.81
C ALA A 230 24.05 3.20 1.61
N HIS A 231 22.98 2.79 2.31
CA HIS A 231 22.55 1.40 2.41
C HIS A 231 21.48 1.02 1.38
N ASP A 232 20.73 1.98 0.82
CA ASP A 232 19.69 1.68 -0.16
C ASP A 232 20.31 1.37 -1.54
N PRO A 233 20.16 0.14 -2.07
CA PRO A 233 20.76 -0.26 -3.34
C PRO A 233 20.19 0.52 -4.55
N ARG A 234 19.02 1.15 -4.41
CA ARG A 234 18.43 2.02 -5.44
C ARG A 234 19.12 3.39 -5.53
N GLY A 235 19.97 3.70 -4.55
CA GLY A 235 20.60 5.01 -4.39
C GLY A 235 19.61 6.11 -4.01
N LEU A 236 18.49 5.76 -3.38
CA LEU A 236 17.52 6.72 -2.85
C LEU A 236 17.85 7.07 -1.39
N ALA A 237 17.58 8.30 -0.99
CA ALA A 237 17.81 8.77 0.37
C ALA A 237 16.52 9.27 1.02
N GLY A 238 16.03 8.51 2.00
CA GLY A 238 14.87 8.87 2.82
C GLY A 238 13.58 8.99 2.02
N VAL A 239 13.42 8.27 0.91
CA VAL A 239 12.20 8.31 0.10
C VAL A 239 11.74 6.90 -0.19
N GLY A 240 10.43 6.69 -0.14
CA GLY A 240 9.85 5.38 -0.36
C GLY A 240 9.88 4.55 0.93
N HIS A 241 9.76 3.23 0.79
CA HIS A 241 9.66 2.30 1.91
C HIS A 241 10.60 1.09 1.79
N GLY A 242 10.62 0.25 2.83
CA GLY A 242 11.32 -1.02 2.86
C GLY A 242 12.83 -0.97 3.02
N HIS A 243 13.40 0.21 3.31
CA HIS A 243 14.84 0.40 3.45
C HIS A 243 15.28 0.70 4.89
N THR A 244 14.39 1.22 5.75
CA THR A 244 14.68 1.55 7.16
C THR A 244 13.61 0.96 8.10
N GLN A 245 13.78 1.17 9.40
CA GLN A 245 12.81 0.82 10.45
C GLN A 245 12.30 2.08 11.18
N PHE A 246 12.31 3.23 10.50
CA PHE A 246 11.83 4.49 11.07
C PHE A 246 10.31 4.48 11.27
N GLN A 247 9.83 5.36 12.14
CA GLN A 247 8.41 5.38 12.52
C GLN A 247 7.50 5.78 11.35
N GLU A 248 8.00 6.56 10.40
CA GLU A 248 7.32 6.93 9.17
C GLU A 248 6.97 5.70 8.32
N LEU A 249 7.76 4.63 8.40
CA LEU A 249 7.48 3.35 7.73
C LEU A 249 6.73 2.35 8.60
N LEU A 250 6.86 2.43 9.93
CA LEU A 250 6.31 1.42 10.83
C LEU A 250 5.01 1.84 11.53
N HIS A 251 4.76 3.13 11.72
CA HIS A 251 3.55 3.59 12.37
C HIS A 251 2.43 3.75 11.35
N VAL A 252 1.46 2.85 11.41
CA VAL A 252 0.40 2.73 10.41
C VAL A 252 -1.00 2.91 11.01
N PRO A 253 -1.99 3.38 10.20
CA PRO A 253 -3.37 3.48 10.64
C PRO A 253 -4.01 2.09 10.81
N TRP A 254 -4.95 1.99 11.75
CA TRP A 254 -5.92 0.90 11.91
C TRP A 254 -7.27 1.53 12.24
N VAL A 255 -8.28 1.25 11.44
CA VAL A 255 -9.69 1.56 11.73
C VAL A 255 -10.50 0.26 11.64
N SER A 256 -11.45 0.06 12.54
CA SER A 256 -12.32 -1.12 12.60
C SER A 256 -13.70 -0.77 13.14
#